data_AF-A0A3P1W4U0-F1
#
_entry.id   AF-A0A3P1W4U0-F1
#
_cell.length_a   1.000
_cell.length_b   1.000
_cell.length_c   1.000
_cell.angle_alpha   90.00
_cell.angle_beta   90.00
_cell.angle_gamma   90.00
#
_symmetry.space_group_name_H-M   'P 1'
#
loop_
_entity.id
_entity.type
_entity.pdbx_description
1 polymer ?
#
loop_
_entity_poly.entity_id
_entity_poly.type
_entity_poly.pdbx_seq_one_letter_code
_entity_poly.pdbx_strand_id
1 'polypeptide(L)'
;MFLNILKKIILSFILFLLLISCKSIDPTYKWYSAKEVIANSEKLRPGDILVLSKRASIRSMWGHVAVLNEEKKIVEFPSYSTGYSESPLFVWQTLNRKVAVFRLKGIDDDYKTALFEEINKTVNKTYGLTFDKNFDKRLYCSQFVYLVFKRAGKKVGKNIDLDSNGGGWVMPFDIMRSPLLENVILN
;
A
#
# COMPACT_ATOMS: atom_id res chain seq x y z
N MET A 1 41.80 -4.82 -13.91
CA MET A 1 40.91 -3.81 -14.54
C MET A 1 39.42 -4.13 -14.35
N PHE A 2 38.95 -5.33 -14.73
CA PHE A 2 37.55 -5.75 -14.62
C PHE A 2 36.96 -5.70 -13.20
N LEU A 3 37.73 -6.16 -12.19
CA LEU A 3 37.29 -6.16 -10.79
C LEU A 3 37.08 -4.74 -10.22
N ASN A 4 37.85 -3.75 -10.68
CA ASN A 4 37.68 -2.35 -10.27
C ASN A 4 36.46 -1.71 -10.94
N ILE A 5 36.14 -2.10 -12.18
CA ILE A 5 34.92 -1.65 -12.88
C ILE A 5 33.68 -2.24 -12.19
N LEU A 6 33.69 -3.54 -11.88
CA LEU A 6 32.60 -4.19 -11.16
C LEU A 6 32.36 -3.58 -9.77
N LYS A 7 33.43 -3.31 -9.00
CA LYS A 7 33.34 -2.60 -7.71
C LYS A 7 32.72 -1.20 -7.86
N LYS A 8 33.11 -0.45 -8.89
CA LYS A 8 32.52 0.88 -9.17
C LYS A 8 31.05 0.80 -9.56
N ILE A 9 30.64 -0.21 -10.34
CA ILE A 9 29.24 -0.45 -10.71
C ILE A 9 28.42 -0.79 -9.46
N ILE A 10 28.90 -1.72 -8.63
CA ILE A 10 28.24 -2.10 -7.37
C ILE A 10 28.12 -0.89 -6.44
N LEU A 11 29.19 -0.11 -6.27
CA LEU A 11 29.19 1.08 -5.43
C LEU A 11 28.22 2.15 -5.97
N SER A 12 28.18 2.35 -7.29
CA SER A 12 27.23 3.26 -7.94
C SER A 12 25.78 2.79 -7.77
N PHE A 13 25.53 1.48 -7.84
CA PHE A 13 24.21 0.90 -7.61
C PHE A 13 23.76 1.03 -6.15
N ILE A 14 24.66 0.79 -5.19
CA ILE A 14 24.41 1.03 -3.76
C ILE A 14 24.12 2.51 -3.50
N LEU A 15 24.91 3.41 -4.07
CA LEU A 15 24.72 4.86 -3.92
C LEU A 15 23.39 5.32 -4.52
N PHE A 16 23.01 4.76 -5.68
CA PHE A 16 21.70 4.99 -6.31
C PHE A 16 20.53 4.48 -5.44
N LEU A 17 20.64 3.29 -4.85
CA LEU A 17 19.63 2.76 -3.92
C LEU A 17 19.49 3.63 -2.66
N LEU A 18 20.59 4.18 -2.14
CA LEU A 18 20.58 5.10 -1.01
C LEU A 18 19.85 6.41 -1.36
N LEU A 19 20.06 6.95 -2.57
CA LEU A 19 19.37 8.16 -3.05
C LEU A 19 17.85 7.96 -3.24
N ILE A 20 17.39 6.78 -3.66
CA ILE A 20 15.95 6.48 -3.79
C ILE A 20 15.27 6.38 -2.42
N SER A 21 16.02 6.03 -1.37
CA SER A 21 15.51 5.94 0.00
C SER A 21 15.35 7.31 0.69
N CYS A 22 15.91 8.39 0.11
CA CYS A 22 16.05 9.68 0.80
C CYS A 22 14.73 10.41 1.11
N LYS A 23 13.63 10.15 0.39
CA LYS A 23 12.32 10.75 0.71
C LYS A 23 11.41 9.71 1.35
N SER A 24 11.51 9.59 2.68
CA SER A 24 10.65 8.71 3.49
C SER A 24 9.21 9.21 3.63
N ILE A 25 9.04 10.54 3.52
CA ILE A 25 7.80 11.28 3.62
C ILE A 25 7.63 12.12 2.36
N ASP A 26 6.42 12.10 1.80
CA ASP A 26 6.04 12.97 0.69
C ASP A 26 5.26 14.17 1.26
N PRO A 27 5.82 15.40 1.22
CA PRO A 27 5.26 16.55 1.94
C PRO A 27 3.96 17.07 1.34
N THR A 28 3.55 16.60 0.15
CA THR A 28 2.27 16.96 -0.46
C THR A 28 1.07 16.36 0.27
N TYR A 29 1.29 15.35 1.10
CA TYR A 29 0.26 14.65 1.84
C TYR A 29 0.40 14.87 3.34
N LYS A 30 -0.71 14.74 4.05
CA LYS A 30 -0.76 14.75 5.51
C LYS A 30 -0.41 13.38 6.05
N TRP A 31 0.54 13.39 6.99
CA TRP A 31 1.06 12.21 7.66
C TRP A 31 0.80 12.30 9.16
N TYR A 32 0.42 11.18 9.75
CA TYR A 32 0.09 11.03 11.16
C TYR A 32 0.98 9.96 11.80
N SER A 33 1.16 10.00 13.11
CA SER A 33 1.59 8.80 13.85
C SER A 33 0.46 7.77 13.87
N ALA A 34 0.80 6.50 14.08
CA ALA A 34 -0.22 5.47 14.26
C ALA A 34 -1.17 5.77 15.45
N LYS A 35 -0.66 6.39 16.52
CA LYS A 35 -1.46 6.83 17.66
C LYS A 35 -2.51 7.87 17.27
N GLU A 36 -2.14 8.86 16.45
CA GLU A 36 -3.09 9.86 15.94
C GLU A 36 -4.16 9.22 15.04
N VAL A 37 -3.80 8.25 14.19
CA VAL A 37 -4.78 7.52 13.37
C VAL A 37 -5.76 6.72 14.24
N ILE A 38 -5.27 6.03 15.27
CA ILE A 38 -6.10 5.28 16.22
C ILE A 38 -7.03 6.24 16.99
N ALA A 39 -6.51 7.37 17.47
CA ALA A 39 -7.26 8.34 18.23
C ALA A 39 -8.39 9.03 17.43
N ASN A 40 -8.26 9.06 16.10
CA ASN A 40 -9.26 9.65 15.17
C ASN A 40 -9.93 8.56 14.30
N SER A 41 -10.08 7.34 14.83
CA SER A 41 -10.60 6.17 14.09
C SER A 41 -12.09 6.29 13.70
N GLU A 42 -12.82 7.23 14.28
CA GLU A 42 -14.18 7.62 13.91
C GLU A 42 -14.24 8.33 12.55
N LYS A 43 -13.18 9.03 12.13
CA LYS A 43 -13.08 9.66 10.80
C LYS A 43 -12.72 8.67 9.68
N LEU A 44 -12.23 7.49 10.04
CA LEU A 44 -11.91 6.42 9.10
C LEU A 44 -13.17 5.73 8.60
N ARG A 45 -13.15 5.34 7.33
CA ARG A 45 -14.24 4.63 6.66
C ARG A 45 -13.76 3.28 6.11
N PRO A 46 -14.65 2.29 6.01
CA PRO A 46 -14.38 1.07 5.25
C PRO A 46 -13.93 1.42 3.82
N GLY A 47 -12.89 0.75 3.34
CA GLY A 47 -12.24 1.02 2.06
C GLY A 47 -11.15 2.09 2.09
N ASP A 48 -10.94 2.80 3.21
CA ASP A 48 -9.80 3.71 3.33
C ASP A 48 -8.48 2.93 3.22
N ILE A 49 -7.54 3.49 2.48
CA ILE A 49 -6.20 2.96 2.23
C ILE A 49 -5.23 3.60 3.22
N LEU A 50 -4.46 2.78 3.94
CA LEU A 50 -3.45 3.22 4.88
C LEU A 50 -2.06 2.99 4.28
N VAL A 51 -1.30 4.06 4.05
CA VAL A 51 0.07 3.99 3.52
C VAL A 51 1.06 4.29 4.64
N LEU A 52 1.98 3.36 4.90
CA LEU A 52 3.08 3.56 5.84
C LEU A 52 4.31 4.15 5.16
N SER A 53 4.94 5.12 5.81
CA SER A 53 6.15 5.80 5.33
C SER A 53 7.30 4.84 5.10
N LYS A 54 8.21 5.16 4.18
CA LYS A 54 9.43 4.36 3.97
C LYS A 54 10.35 4.45 5.19
N ARG A 55 11.24 3.48 5.33
CA ARG A 55 12.27 3.40 6.38
C ARG A 55 13.57 2.86 5.81
N ALA A 56 14.70 3.21 6.42
CA ALA A 56 16.02 2.72 6.05
C ALA A 56 16.26 1.25 6.48
N SER A 57 15.37 0.34 6.08
CA SER A 57 15.58 -1.10 6.20
C SER A 57 15.08 -1.82 4.96
N ILE A 58 15.73 -2.91 4.59
CA ILE A 58 15.44 -3.66 3.34
C ILE A 58 13.95 -4.02 3.23
N ARG A 59 13.31 -4.37 4.34
CA ARG A 59 11.90 -4.78 4.38
C ARG A 59 10.91 -3.61 4.29
N SER A 60 11.33 -2.38 4.56
CA SER A 60 10.42 -1.22 4.66
C SER A 60 10.86 0.02 3.88
N MET A 61 11.92 -0.12 3.07
CA MET A 61 12.42 0.96 2.20
C MET A 61 11.45 1.38 1.09
N TRP A 62 10.44 0.55 0.79
CA TRP A 62 9.42 0.83 -0.22
C TRP A 62 8.11 1.37 0.37
N GLY A 63 8.02 1.49 1.70
CA GLY A 63 6.76 1.78 2.38
C GLY A 63 6.00 0.51 2.72
N HIS A 64 4.69 0.63 2.95
CA HIS A 64 3.75 -0.49 3.07
C HIS A 64 2.34 0.07 2.86
N VAL A 65 1.39 -0.76 2.46
CA VAL A 65 0.01 -0.32 2.25
C VAL A 65 -0.98 -1.38 2.68
N ALA A 66 -2.07 -0.93 3.27
CA ALA A 66 -3.19 -1.75 3.72
C ALA A 66 -4.52 -1.08 3.35
N VAL A 67 -5.62 -1.82 3.45
CA VAL A 67 -6.99 -1.29 3.28
C VAL A 67 -7.83 -1.65 4.50
N LEU A 68 -8.76 -0.77 4.87
CA LEU A 68 -9.74 -1.05 5.91
C LEU A 68 -10.92 -1.87 5.36
N ASN A 69 -11.27 -2.99 6.01
CA ASN A 69 -12.47 -3.76 5.67
C ASN A 69 -13.76 -3.11 6.22
N GLU A 70 -14.90 -3.79 6.07
CA GLU A 70 -16.22 -3.37 6.56
C GLU A 70 -16.23 -3.03 8.06
N GLU A 71 -15.47 -3.79 8.85
CA GLU A 71 -15.34 -3.62 10.31
C GLU A 71 -14.24 -2.63 10.69
N LYS A 72 -13.65 -1.91 9.73
CA LYS A 72 -12.48 -1.02 9.90
C LYS A 72 -11.25 -1.71 10.50
N LYS A 73 -11.11 -3.01 10.28
CA LYS A 73 -9.86 -3.75 10.52
C LYS A 73 -8.90 -3.54 9.35
N ILE A 74 -7.61 -3.52 9.66
CA ILE A 74 -6.53 -3.47 8.69
C ILE A 74 -6.46 -4.83 7.99
N VAL A 75 -6.64 -4.83 6.67
CA VAL A 75 -6.40 -5.99 5.81
C VAL A 75 -5.16 -5.73 4.96
N GLU A 76 -4.21 -6.66 5.03
CA GLU A 76 -2.90 -6.49 4.40
C GLU A 76 -2.18 -7.81 4.11
N PHE A 77 -1.10 -7.70 3.34
CA PHE A 77 -0.13 -8.76 3.10
C PHE A 77 1.22 -8.31 3.68
N PRO A 78 1.50 -8.51 4.97
CA PRO A 78 2.62 -7.86 5.65
C PRO A 78 3.97 -8.54 5.40
N SER A 79 4.00 -9.86 5.19
CA SER A 79 5.24 -10.61 4.97
C SER A 79 5.04 -12.05 4.47
N TYR A 80 6.14 -12.67 4.03
CA TYR A 80 6.20 -14.08 3.60
C TYR A 80 5.67 -15.09 4.62
N SER A 81 5.86 -14.84 5.92
CA SER A 81 5.43 -15.77 6.99
C SER A 81 3.95 -15.65 7.35
N THR A 82 3.25 -14.63 6.83
CA THR A 82 1.87 -14.33 7.24
C THR A 82 0.89 -14.49 6.08
N GLY A 83 1.23 -14.07 4.87
CA GLY A 83 0.24 -14.03 3.78
C GLY A 83 -0.83 -12.98 4.04
N TYR A 84 -2.10 -13.33 3.82
CA TYR A 84 -3.23 -12.50 4.24
C TYR A 84 -3.21 -12.26 5.75
N SER A 85 -3.45 -11.03 6.17
CA SER A 85 -3.61 -10.67 7.57
C SER A 85 -4.78 -9.70 7.72
N GLU A 86 -5.63 -9.97 8.71
CA GLU A 86 -6.69 -9.08 9.16
C GLU A 86 -6.49 -8.81 10.65
N SER A 87 -6.43 -7.54 11.03
CA SER A 87 -6.12 -7.16 12.40
C SER A 87 -6.79 -5.84 12.80
N PRO A 88 -7.14 -5.65 14.08
CA PRO A 88 -7.73 -4.39 14.53
C PRO A 88 -6.71 -3.26 14.48
N LEU A 89 -7.16 -2.03 14.25
CA LEU A 89 -6.29 -0.85 14.05
C LEU A 89 -5.26 -0.64 15.19
N PHE A 90 -5.61 -1.01 16.42
CA PHE A 90 -4.72 -0.85 17.58
C PHE A 90 -3.44 -1.69 17.54
N VAL A 91 -3.35 -2.72 16.68
CA VAL A 91 -2.08 -3.46 16.49
C VAL A 91 -0.95 -2.56 16.01
N TRP A 92 -1.27 -1.43 15.38
CA TRP A 92 -0.30 -0.42 14.96
C TRP A 92 0.06 0.58 16.07
N GLN A 93 -0.48 0.48 17.30
CA GLN A 93 -0.24 1.46 18.37
C GLN A 93 1.24 1.67 18.71
N THR A 94 2.05 0.61 18.61
CA THR A 94 3.51 0.63 18.87
C THR A 94 4.33 0.89 17.60
N LEU A 95 3.68 1.05 16.45
CA LEU A 95 4.33 1.26 15.17
C LEU A 95 5.00 2.64 15.12
N ASN A 96 6.34 2.67 15.14
CA ASN A 96 7.12 3.89 14.97
C ASN A 96 7.22 4.35 13.49
N ARG A 97 6.12 4.37 12.74
CA ARG A 97 6.04 4.84 11.34
C ARG A 97 4.97 5.91 11.21
N LYS A 98 5.14 6.77 10.21
CA LYS A 98 4.08 7.68 9.81
C LYS A 98 3.10 6.95 8.89
N VAL A 99 1.83 7.34 9.00
CA VAL A 99 0.69 6.81 8.25
C VAL A 99 0.06 7.96 7.49
N ALA A 100 -0.15 7.80 6.20
CA ALA A 100 -1.03 8.65 5.41
C ALA A 100 -2.29 7.86 5.07
N VAL A 101 -3.45 8.52 5.16
CA VAL A 101 -4.75 7.90 4.92
C VAL A 101 -5.32 8.43 3.61
N PHE A 102 -5.83 7.53 2.78
CA PHE A 102 -6.38 7.86 1.47
C PHE A 102 -7.75 7.23 1.28
N ARG A 103 -8.59 7.90 0.50
CA ARG A 103 -9.92 7.43 0.15
C ARG A 103 -10.12 7.53 -1.35
N LEU A 104 -10.81 6.54 -1.93
CA LEU A 104 -11.20 6.60 -3.34
C LEU A 104 -12.29 7.66 -3.52
N LYS A 105 -12.08 8.59 -4.44
CA LYS A 105 -13.07 9.62 -4.80
C LYS A 105 -14.30 8.98 -5.44
N GLY A 106 -15.49 9.45 -5.07
CA GLY A 106 -16.74 9.02 -5.69
C GLY A 106 -17.10 7.54 -5.45
N ILE A 107 -16.74 7.00 -4.28
CA ILE A 107 -17.17 5.66 -3.88
C ILE A 107 -18.68 5.63 -3.62
N ASP A 108 -19.38 4.71 -4.27
CA ASP A 108 -20.79 4.38 -4.04
C ASP A 108 -20.92 2.97 -3.43
N ASP A 109 -22.14 2.63 -3.01
CA ASP A 109 -22.42 1.36 -2.32
C ASP A 109 -22.17 0.14 -3.21
N ASP A 110 -22.41 0.25 -4.52
CA ASP A 110 -22.12 -0.82 -5.49
C ASP A 110 -20.62 -1.11 -5.56
N TYR A 111 -19.78 -0.06 -5.70
CA TYR A 111 -18.34 -0.23 -5.71
C TYR A 111 -17.83 -0.77 -4.36
N LYS A 112 -18.37 -0.25 -3.26
CA LYS A 112 -18.00 -0.66 -1.90
C LYS A 112 -18.29 -2.15 -1.69
N THR A 113 -19.45 -2.64 -2.12
CA THR A 113 -19.82 -4.06 -2.08
C THR A 113 -18.85 -4.89 -2.92
N ALA A 114 -18.59 -4.46 -4.16
CA ALA A 114 -17.66 -5.14 -5.05
C ALA A 114 -16.22 -5.19 -4.50
N LEU A 115 -15.77 -4.14 -3.80
CA LEU A 115 -14.46 -4.07 -3.16
C LEU A 115 -14.32 -5.13 -2.07
N PHE A 116 -15.29 -5.26 -1.17
CA PHE A 116 -15.19 -6.23 -0.09
C PHE A 116 -15.34 -7.67 -0.56
N GLU A 117 -16.12 -7.92 -1.62
CA GLU A 117 -16.09 -9.22 -2.30
C GLU A 117 -14.70 -9.56 -2.85
N GLU A 118 -14.01 -8.60 -3.47
CA GLU A 118 -12.65 -8.83 -3.99
C GLU A 118 -11.62 -9.02 -2.89
N ILE A 119 -11.75 -8.31 -1.75
CA ILE A 119 -10.91 -8.53 -0.57
C ILE A 119 -11.12 -9.95 -0.01
N ASN A 120 -12.37 -10.40 0.13
CA ASN A 120 -12.70 -11.73 0.68
C ASN A 120 -12.13 -12.87 -0.17
N LYS A 121 -11.99 -12.68 -1.49
CA LYS A 121 -11.33 -13.66 -2.39
C LYS A 121 -9.83 -13.83 -2.13
N THR A 122 -9.23 -13.01 -1.26
CA THR A 122 -7.79 -13.03 -0.98
C THR A 122 -7.40 -13.73 0.32
N VAL A 123 -8.37 -14.13 1.15
CA VAL A 123 -8.13 -14.68 2.50
C VAL A 123 -7.16 -15.87 2.50
N ASN A 124 -7.24 -16.74 1.48
CA ASN A 124 -6.37 -17.93 1.37
C ASN A 124 -5.09 -17.70 0.57
N LYS A 125 -4.80 -16.47 0.13
CA LYS A 125 -3.62 -16.18 -0.68
C LYS A 125 -2.39 -16.03 0.20
N THR A 126 -1.26 -16.49 -0.32
CA THR A 126 0.04 -16.36 0.34
C THR A 126 0.75 -15.08 -0.10
N TYR A 127 1.79 -14.69 0.65
CA TYR A 127 2.62 -13.56 0.27
C TYR A 127 3.63 -13.96 -0.81
N GLY A 128 3.89 -13.06 -1.76
CA GLY A 128 5.08 -13.17 -2.58
C GLY A 128 5.29 -12.05 -3.58
N LEU A 129 6.56 -11.76 -3.84
CA LEU A 129 6.97 -10.78 -4.84
C LEU A 129 6.82 -11.34 -6.26
N THR A 130 6.39 -10.49 -7.17
CA THR A 130 6.24 -10.75 -8.60
C THR A 130 6.45 -9.45 -9.37
N PHE A 131 6.98 -9.55 -10.59
CA PHE A 131 7.16 -8.43 -11.51
C PHE A 131 6.02 -8.31 -12.53
N ASP A 132 5.00 -9.17 -12.42
CA ASP A 132 3.73 -9.03 -13.12
C ASP A 132 2.68 -8.53 -12.13
N LYS A 133 2.29 -7.26 -12.24
CA LYS A 133 1.26 -6.65 -11.39
C LYS A 133 -0.11 -7.34 -11.48
N ASN A 134 -0.41 -8.07 -12.55
CA ASN A 134 -1.69 -8.77 -12.73
C ASN A 134 -1.66 -10.21 -12.20
N PHE A 135 -0.50 -10.72 -11.80
CA PHE A 135 -0.36 -12.05 -11.22
C PHE A 135 -1.01 -12.12 -9.84
N ASP A 136 -1.84 -13.14 -9.59
CA ASP A 136 -2.68 -13.16 -8.39
C ASP A 136 -2.64 -14.47 -7.59
N LYS A 137 -1.68 -15.38 -7.84
CA LYS A 137 -1.57 -16.61 -7.04
C LYS A 137 -0.96 -16.36 -5.65
N ARG A 138 -0.13 -15.33 -5.52
CA ARG A 138 0.45 -14.81 -4.28
C ARG A 138 0.59 -13.30 -4.43
N LEU A 139 0.46 -12.56 -3.34
CA LEU A 139 0.33 -11.10 -3.36
C LEU A 139 1.32 -10.46 -2.39
N TYR A 140 1.91 -9.33 -2.77
CA TYR A 140 2.50 -8.39 -1.82
C TYR A 140 1.51 -7.25 -1.53
N CYS A 141 1.80 -6.44 -0.51
CA CYS A 141 0.87 -5.46 0.04
C CYS A 141 0.24 -4.50 -1.00
N SER A 142 1.05 -3.85 -1.83
CA SER A 142 0.53 -2.94 -2.86
C SER A 142 -0.12 -3.65 -4.03
N GLN A 143 0.31 -4.86 -4.41
CA GLN A 143 -0.39 -5.65 -5.43
C GLN A 143 -1.80 -5.99 -5.01
N PHE A 144 -1.95 -6.41 -3.75
CA PHE A 144 -3.22 -6.74 -3.17
C PHE A 144 -4.18 -5.55 -3.28
N VAL A 145 -3.78 -4.38 -2.77
CA VAL A 145 -4.63 -3.17 -2.82
C VAL A 145 -4.93 -2.76 -4.28
N TYR A 146 -3.92 -2.77 -5.16
CA TYR A 146 -4.14 -2.47 -6.59
C TYR A 146 -5.15 -3.42 -7.24
N LEU A 147 -5.00 -4.73 -7.06
CA LEU A 147 -5.86 -5.72 -7.72
C LEU A 147 -7.29 -5.68 -7.20
N VAL A 148 -7.51 -5.59 -5.88
CA VAL A 148 -8.89 -5.59 -5.36
C VAL A 148 -9.66 -4.34 -5.77
N PHE A 149 -9.01 -3.17 -5.77
CA PHE A 149 -9.65 -1.93 -6.27
C PHE A 149 -9.91 -2.00 -7.79
N LYS A 150 -8.93 -2.46 -8.57
CA LYS A 150 -9.09 -2.58 -10.03
C LYS A 150 -10.20 -3.54 -10.43
N ARG A 151 -10.28 -4.70 -9.77
CA ARG A 151 -11.31 -5.71 -10.03
C ARG A 151 -12.69 -5.26 -9.57
N ALA A 152 -12.77 -4.58 -8.42
CA ALA A 152 -14.02 -3.97 -7.96
C ALA A 152 -14.55 -2.94 -8.96
N GLY A 153 -13.68 -2.06 -9.48
CA GLY A 153 -14.04 -1.11 -10.53
C GLY A 153 -14.59 -1.82 -11.77
N LYS A 154 -13.88 -2.83 -12.26
CA LYS A 154 -14.31 -3.61 -13.43
C LYS A 154 -15.69 -4.24 -13.24
N LYS A 155 -16.01 -4.76 -12.04
CA LYS A 155 -17.32 -5.36 -11.74
C LYS A 155 -18.47 -4.36 -11.88
N VAL A 156 -18.25 -3.10 -11.52
CA VAL A 156 -19.29 -2.04 -11.57
C VAL A 156 -19.14 -1.11 -12.77
N GLY A 157 -18.37 -1.53 -13.80
CA GLY A 157 -18.19 -0.74 -15.03
C GLY A 157 -17.35 0.54 -14.86
N LYS A 158 -16.55 0.66 -13.78
CA LYS A 158 -15.67 1.80 -13.52
C LYS A 158 -14.21 1.45 -13.83
N ASN A 159 -13.47 2.37 -14.44
CA ASN A 159 -12.02 2.21 -14.63
C ASN A 159 -11.26 2.74 -13.41
N ILE A 160 -10.97 1.86 -12.46
CA ILE A 160 -10.15 2.19 -11.29
C ILE A 160 -8.76 1.58 -11.45
N ASP A 161 -7.78 2.43 -11.78
CA ASP A 161 -6.37 2.04 -11.82
C ASP A 161 -5.57 2.91 -10.83
N LEU A 162 -5.14 2.30 -9.73
CA LEU A 162 -4.39 2.98 -8.68
C LEU A 162 -2.88 3.05 -8.97
N ASP A 163 -2.39 2.43 -10.04
CA ASP A 163 -0.99 2.51 -10.41
C ASP A 163 -0.70 3.83 -11.14
N SER A 164 -0.16 4.82 -10.41
CA SER A 164 0.11 6.15 -10.96
C SER A 164 1.27 6.22 -11.96
N ASN A 165 2.13 5.20 -12.05
CA ASN A 165 3.28 5.20 -12.95
C ASN A 165 3.12 4.22 -14.14
N GLY A 166 2.13 3.33 -14.09
CA GLY A 166 1.78 2.39 -15.17
C GLY A 166 2.75 1.23 -15.37
N GLY A 167 3.76 1.08 -14.51
CA GLY A 167 4.82 0.08 -14.60
C GLY A 167 4.35 -1.37 -14.38
N GLY A 168 5.29 -2.32 -14.52
CA GLY A 168 5.00 -3.74 -14.30
C GLY A 168 4.89 -4.14 -12.82
N TRP A 169 5.36 -3.29 -11.91
CA TRP A 169 5.40 -3.53 -10.47
C TRP A 169 4.78 -2.33 -9.73
N VAL A 170 3.78 -2.57 -8.87
CA VAL A 170 3.07 -1.50 -8.15
C VAL A 170 3.67 -1.32 -6.75
N MET A 171 4.17 -0.14 -6.44
CA MET A 171 4.69 0.19 -5.11
C MET A 171 3.63 0.89 -4.24
N PRO A 172 3.77 0.86 -2.90
CA PRO A 172 2.87 1.61 -2.00
C PRO A 172 2.75 3.10 -2.35
N PHE A 173 3.85 3.72 -2.79
CA PHE A 173 3.86 5.13 -3.17
C PHE A 173 3.28 5.39 -4.57
N ASP A 174 3.14 4.36 -5.41
CA ASP A 174 2.43 4.49 -6.69
C ASP A 174 0.92 4.60 -6.44
N ILE A 175 0.40 3.80 -5.50
CA ILE A 175 -0.99 3.91 -5.01
C ILE A 175 -1.24 5.27 -4.39
N MET A 176 -0.37 5.68 -3.46
CA MET A 176 -0.44 6.97 -2.76
C MET A 176 -0.62 8.17 -3.71
N ARG A 177 0.03 8.13 -4.87
CA ARG A 177 0.04 9.20 -5.87
C ARG A 177 -1.06 9.08 -6.92
N SER A 178 -1.93 8.08 -6.83
CA SER A 178 -3.05 7.96 -7.75
C SER A 178 -3.96 9.19 -7.67
N PRO A 179 -4.31 9.82 -8.81
CA PRO A 179 -5.20 10.99 -8.83
C PRO A 179 -6.64 10.62 -8.43
N LEU A 180 -6.98 9.33 -8.42
CA LEU A 180 -8.28 8.81 -7.99
C LEU A 180 -8.47 8.87 -6.47
N LEU A 181 -7.38 9.07 -5.72
CA LEU A 181 -7.41 9.15 -4.27
C LEU A 181 -7.43 10.58 -3.78
N GLU A 182 -8.11 10.79 -2.66
CA GLU A 182 -8.01 11.99 -1.82
C GLU A 182 -7.28 11.64 -0.52
N ASN A 183 -6.45 12.55 -0.01
CA ASN A 183 -5.80 12.38 1.28
C ASN A 183 -6.76 12.80 2.40
N VAL A 184 -7.05 11.89 3.32
CA VAL A 184 -8.00 12.09 4.41
C VAL A 184 -7.36 12.94 5.51
N ILE A 185 -8.07 14.00 5.88
CA ILE A 185 -7.69 14.89 6.99
C ILE A 185 -8.36 14.38 8.28
N LEU A 186 -7.54 14.02 9.27
CA LEU A 186 -7.97 13.44 10.55
C LEU A 186 -7.97 14.45 11.69
N ASN A 187 -7.40 15.63 11.52
CA ASN A 187 -7.46 16.72 12.50
C ASN A 187 -8.66 17.65 12.27
#